data_AF-A0A4V1CJL6-F1
#
_entry.id   AF-A0A4V1CJL6-F1
#
_cell.length_a   1.000
_cell.length_b   1.000
_cell.length_c   1.000
_cell.angle_alpha   90.00
_cell.angle_beta   90.00
_cell.angle_gamma   90.00
#
_symmetry.space_group_name_H-M   'P 1'
#
loop_
_entity.id
_entity.type
_entity.pdbx_description
1 polymer ?
#
loop_
_entity_poly.entity_id
_entity_poly.type
_entity_poly.pdbx_seq_one_letter_code
_entity_poly.pdbx_strand_id
1 'polypeptide(L)'
;MYAKSNLTVATIEVALSDGTDITALGAVDPAIDVYVEIPRGQHRAEVFDAVDERGYHATFRTGGVTADAYPGEQELAAAIHEAARREISFKAVAGLDHAIRNTNADTGFEQHGYLNVLLAAQAAHSGAKASDLVTILALRDPEVLAQHVAAIETERAFLSFDTGNIRQLLDDLISLGLLPPM
;
A
#
# COMPACT_ATOMS: atom_id res chain seq x y z
N MET A 1 -15.97 -11.67 20.83
CA MET A 1 -17.25 -10.93 20.72
C MET A 1 -16.93 -9.44 20.75
N TYR A 2 -16.74 -8.83 19.56
CA TYR A 2 -16.34 -7.42 19.39
C TYR A 2 -17.55 -6.50 19.19
N ALA A 3 -18.64 -6.77 19.92
CA ALA A 3 -19.86 -5.97 19.87
C ALA A 3 -20.26 -5.59 21.30
N LYS A 4 -20.16 -4.30 21.62
CA LYS A 4 -20.97 -3.68 22.69
C LYS A 4 -22.21 -3.08 22.04
N SER A 5 -23.28 -2.89 22.79
CA SER A 5 -24.68 -2.74 22.31
C SER A 5 -25.01 -1.67 21.24
N ASN A 6 -24.04 -0.92 20.70
CA ASN A 6 -24.17 -0.04 19.52
C ASN A 6 -22.81 0.17 18.78
N LEU A 7 -21.86 -0.76 18.89
CA LEU A 7 -20.53 -0.66 18.29
C LEU A 7 -20.20 -1.96 17.55
N THR A 8 -19.86 -1.86 16.26
CA THR A 8 -19.39 -2.98 15.45
C THR A 8 -17.97 -2.68 14.98
N VAL A 9 -17.06 -3.62 15.22
CA VAL A 9 -15.73 -3.58 14.60
C VAL A 9 -15.90 -4.08 13.17
N ALA A 10 -15.57 -3.25 12.18
CA ALA A 10 -15.63 -3.63 10.76
C ALA A 10 -14.29 -4.17 10.25
N THR A 11 -13.18 -3.67 10.77
CA THR A 11 -11.85 -3.99 10.28
C THR A 11 -10.85 -4.00 11.44
N ILE A 12 -9.86 -4.88 11.36
CA ILE A 12 -8.66 -4.86 12.21
C ILE A 12 -7.40 -4.83 11.35
N GLU A 13 -6.37 -4.14 11.81
CA GLU A 13 -5.03 -4.18 11.25
C GLU A 13 -4.10 -4.84 12.26
N VAL A 14 -3.27 -5.79 11.80
CA VAL A 14 -2.38 -6.57 12.64
C VAL A 14 -0.97 -6.48 12.09
N ALA A 15 -0.07 -5.90 12.88
CA ALA A 15 1.36 -6.00 12.65
C ALA A 15 1.88 -7.31 13.26
N LEU A 16 2.51 -8.16 12.45
CA LEU A 16 3.13 -9.40 12.92
C LEU A 16 4.59 -9.11 13.31
N SER A 17 4.85 -8.97 14.60
CA SER A 17 6.23 -8.98 15.12
C SER A 17 6.83 -10.38 14.97
N ASP A 18 8.17 -10.48 14.97
CA ASP A 18 8.87 -11.76 14.93
C ASP A 18 8.32 -12.76 15.97
N GLY A 19 8.02 -13.98 15.52
CA GLY A 19 7.46 -15.05 16.36
C GLY A 19 5.94 -14.96 16.59
N THR A 20 5.23 -14.03 15.96
CA THR A 20 3.75 -14.01 16.02
C THR A 20 3.17 -15.20 15.25
N ASP A 21 2.38 -16.02 15.94
CA ASP A 21 1.62 -17.10 15.32
C ASP A 21 0.40 -16.53 14.58
N ILE A 22 0.49 -16.45 13.25
CA ILE A 22 -0.59 -15.93 12.40
C ILE A 22 -1.86 -16.79 12.49
N THR A 23 -1.76 -18.06 12.90
CA THR A 23 -2.93 -18.93 13.06
C THR A 23 -3.86 -18.46 14.18
N ALA A 24 -3.36 -17.67 15.13
CA ALA A 24 -4.17 -17.04 16.18
C ALA A 24 -5.26 -16.11 15.63
N LEU A 25 -5.11 -15.59 14.41
CA LEU A 25 -6.13 -14.78 13.72
C LEU A 25 -7.39 -15.58 13.38
N GLY A 26 -7.34 -16.92 13.40
CA GLY A 26 -8.52 -17.76 13.22
C GLY A 26 -9.61 -17.59 14.29
N ALA A 27 -9.32 -16.91 15.40
CA ALA A 27 -10.32 -16.55 16.42
C ALA A 27 -11.08 -15.25 16.12
N VAL A 28 -10.68 -14.50 15.09
CA VAL A 28 -11.36 -13.28 14.65
C VAL A 28 -12.68 -13.65 13.97
N ASP A 29 -13.71 -12.85 14.22
CA ASP A 29 -15.02 -13.04 13.59
C ASP A 29 -14.89 -12.91 12.05
N PRO A 30 -15.37 -13.88 11.26
CA PRO A 30 -15.30 -13.83 9.80
C PRO A 30 -15.97 -12.62 9.16
N ALA A 31 -16.84 -11.91 9.88
CA ALA A 31 -17.47 -10.67 9.40
C ALA A 31 -16.56 -9.43 9.52
N ILE A 32 -15.36 -9.55 10.11
CA ILE A 32 -14.40 -8.48 10.28
C ILE A 32 -13.30 -8.61 9.22
N ASP A 33 -13.08 -7.56 8.43
CA ASP A 33 -11.97 -7.53 7.49
C ASP A 33 -10.64 -7.49 8.26
N VAL A 34 -9.72 -8.39 7.92
CA VAL A 34 -8.41 -8.46 8.56
C VAL A 34 -7.34 -8.01 7.58
N TYR A 35 -6.60 -6.98 7.97
CA TYR A 35 -5.43 -6.50 7.25
C TYR A 35 -4.17 -6.91 8.00
N VAL A 36 -3.28 -7.65 7.35
CA VAL A 36 -2.05 -8.16 7.95
C VAL A 36 -0.86 -7.43 7.36
N GLU A 37 -0.01 -6.83 8.21
CA GLU A 37 1.24 -6.24 7.76
C GLU A 37 2.19 -7.34 7.23
N ILE A 38 2.52 -7.24 5.95
CA ILE A 38 3.42 -8.20 5.30
C ILE A 38 4.85 -7.83 5.68
N PRO A 39 5.60 -8.73 6.35
CA PRO A 39 6.95 -8.43 6.77
C PRO A 39 7.87 -8.25 5.56
N ARG A 40 8.96 -7.51 5.79
CA ARG A 40 9.95 -7.19 4.76
C ARG A 40 11.11 -8.17 4.68
N GLY A 41 11.22 -9.07 5.65
CA GLY A 41 12.28 -10.07 5.78
C GLY A 41 11.90 -11.48 5.34
N GLN A 42 12.61 -12.47 5.91
CA GLN A 42 12.55 -13.89 5.53
C GLN A 42 11.16 -14.54 5.63
N HIS A 43 10.28 -14.03 6.51
CA HIS A 43 8.94 -14.57 6.72
C HIS A 43 7.88 -14.05 5.74
N ARG A 44 8.27 -13.21 4.77
CA ARG A 44 7.33 -12.59 3.81
C ARG A 44 6.47 -13.62 3.07
N ALA A 45 7.06 -14.70 2.57
CA ALA A 45 6.33 -15.71 1.81
C ALA A 45 5.31 -16.47 2.68
N GLU A 46 5.73 -16.89 3.87
CA GLU A 46 4.88 -17.58 4.87
C GLU A 46 3.67 -16.73 5.26
N VAL A 47 3.87 -15.42 5.49
CA VAL A 47 2.77 -14.51 5.81
C VAL A 47 1.84 -14.31 4.61
N PHE A 48 2.38 -14.18 3.39
CA PHE A 48 1.54 -14.13 2.19
C PHE A 48 0.67 -15.39 2.03
N ASP A 49 1.24 -16.58 2.24
CA ASP A 49 0.52 -17.85 2.17
C ASP A 49 -0.64 -17.87 3.18
N ALA A 50 -0.39 -17.44 4.41
CA ALA A 50 -1.43 -17.41 5.44
C ALA A 50 -2.49 -16.30 5.21
N VAL A 51 -2.14 -15.17 4.61
CA VAL A 51 -3.11 -14.15 4.18
C VAL A 51 -4.03 -14.70 3.09
N ASP A 52 -3.44 -15.36 2.09
CA ASP A 52 -4.13 -15.99 0.96
C ASP A 52 -5.11 -17.08 1.42
N GLU A 53 -4.62 -18.06 2.19
CA GLU A 53 -5.40 -19.18 2.72
C GLU A 53 -6.60 -18.74 3.58
N ARG A 54 -6.52 -17.56 4.21
CA ARG A 54 -7.55 -17.03 5.10
C ARG A 54 -8.47 -16.01 4.45
N GLY A 55 -8.18 -15.59 3.21
CA GLY A 55 -8.91 -14.51 2.54
C GLY A 55 -8.74 -13.16 3.23
N TYR A 56 -7.57 -12.91 3.84
CA TYR A 56 -7.23 -11.63 4.45
C TYR A 56 -6.67 -10.64 3.42
N HIS A 57 -6.48 -9.40 3.85
CA HIS A 57 -5.85 -8.35 3.06
C HIS A 57 -4.42 -8.07 3.51
N ALA A 58 -3.59 -7.58 2.60
CA ALA A 58 -2.23 -7.19 2.91
C ALA A 58 -2.13 -5.72 3.36
N THR A 59 -1.16 -5.43 4.22
CA THR A 59 -0.72 -4.07 4.54
C THR A 59 0.77 -3.96 4.26
N PHE A 60 1.16 -2.96 3.47
CA PHE A 60 2.56 -2.69 3.17
C PHE A 60 3.03 -1.45 3.92
N ARG A 61 4.08 -1.61 4.74
CA ARG A 61 4.79 -0.47 5.31
C ARG A 61 5.68 0.17 4.25
N THR A 62 5.43 1.45 3.97
CA THR A 62 6.16 2.24 2.96
C THR A 62 7.04 3.34 3.57
N GLY A 63 7.11 3.45 4.90
CA GLY A 63 7.97 4.40 5.57
C GLY A 63 8.05 4.23 7.09
N GLY A 64 8.79 5.13 7.72
CA GLY A 64 9.00 5.18 9.17
C GLY A 64 9.99 6.27 9.58
N VAL A 65 10.57 6.11 10.77
CA VAL A 65 11.50 7.09 11.36
C VAL A 65 12.97 6.88 10.97
N THR A 66 13.27 5.78 10.27
CA THR A 66 14.62 5.43 9.80
C THR A 66 14.59 5.14 8.30
N ALA A 67 15.74 5.30 7.63
CA ALA A 67 15.85 5.09 6.19
C ALA A 67 15.48 3.65 5.77
N ASP A 68 15.86 2.67 6.57
CA ASP A 68 15.56 1.25 6.31
C ASP A 68 14.07 0.94 6.40
N ALA A 69 13.24 1.79 7.02
CA ALA A 69 11.79 1.65 7.06
C ALA A 69 11.12 1.97 5.70
N TYR A 70 11.83 2.56 4.75
CA TYR A 70 11.34 2.87 3.40
C TYR A 70 11.79 1.77 2.41
N PRO A 71 10.89 0.93 1.88
CA PRO A 71 11.25 -0.04 0.86
C PRO A 71 11.66 0.65 -0.43
N GLY A 72 12.69 0.14 -1.10
CA GLY A 72 13.04 0.58 -2.46
C GLY A 72 12.00 0.15 -3.50
N GLU A 73 12.18 0.60 -4.75
CA GLU A 73 11.32 0.27 -5.89
C GLU A 73 11.23 -1.24 -6.11
N GLN A 74 12.36 -1.94 -6.10
CA GLN A 74 12.42 -3.38 -6.34
C GLN A 74 11.66 -4.14 -5.26
N GLU A 75 11.82 -3.71 -4.00
CA GLU A 75 11.19 -4.37 -2.87
C GLU A 75 9.67 -4.19 -2.89
N LEU A 76 9.20 -2.95 -3.05
CA LEU A 76 7.77 -2.66 -3.08
C LEU A 76 7.10 -3.24 -4.34
N ALA A 77 7.76 -3.19 -5.50
CA ALA A 77 7.26 -3.83 -6.72
C ALA A 77 7.07 -5.34 -6.54
N ALA A 78 8.00 -6.03 -5.89
CA ALA A 78 7.88 -7.46 -5.62
C ALA A 78 6.68 -7.77 -4.71
N ALA A 79 6.44 -6.95 -3.69
CA ALA A 79 5.30 -7.11 -2.80
C ALA A 79 3.95 -6.87 -3.52
N ILE A 80 3.85 -5.78 -4.29
CA ILE A 80 2.64 -5.46 -5.07
C ILE A 80 2.36 -6.55 -6.12
N HIS A 81 3.40 -7.00 -6.82
CA HIS A 81 3.28 -8.06 -7.82
C HIS A 81 2.82 -9.38 -7.20
N GLU A 82 3.36 -9.76 -6.03
CA GLU A 82 2.95 -10.99 -5.35
C GLU A 82 1.51 -10.92 -4.84
N ALA A 83 1.08 -9.78 -4.30
CA ALA A 83 -0.31 -9.56 -3.91
C ALA A 83 -1.25 -9.68 -5.12
N ALA A 84 -0.93 -9.04 -6.24
CA ALA A 84 -1.73 -9.12 -7.47
C ALA A 84 -1.81 -10.55 -8.03
N ARG A 85 -0.69 -11.30 -8.01
CA ARG A 85 -0.65 -12.70 -8.46
C ARG A 85 -1.58 -13.62 -7.66
N ARG A 86 -1.82 -13.28 -6.39
CA ARG A 86 -2.70 -14.01 -5.47
C ARG A 86 -4.10 -13.39 -5.36
N GLU A 87 -4.38 -12.35 -6.15
CA GLU A 87 -5.63 -11.57 -6.06
C GLU A 87 -5.89 -10.98 -4.66
N ILE A 88 -4.82 -10.74 -3.89
CA ILE A 88 -4.89 -10.13 -2.56
C ILE A 88 -4.93 -8.61 -2.70
N SER A 89 -6.04 -8.00 -2.27
CA SER A 89 -6.11 -6.55 -2.13
C SER A 89 -5.22 -6.06 -0.99
N PHE A 90 -4.68 -4.85 -1.12
CA PHE A 90 -3.79 -4.30 -0.12
C PHE A 90 -4.06 -2.82 0.16
N LYS A 91 -3.54 -2.40 1.31
CA LYS A 91 -3.35 -0.99 1.68
C LYS A 91 -1.87 -0.71 1.96
N ALA A 92 -1.51 0.57 1.98
CA ALA A 92 -0.18 1.00 2.39
C ALA A 92 -0.24 1.85 3.67
N VAL A 93 0.81 1.77 4.47
CA VAL A 93 0.94 2.53 5.71
C VAL A 93 2.31 3.19 5.83
N ALA A 94 2.33 4.39 6.40
CA ALA A 94 3.46 5.29 6.58
C ALA A 94 4.20 5.73 5.30
N GLY A 95 4.58 7.00 5.24
CA GLY A 95 5.53 7.50 4.23
C GLY A 95 4.95 7.79 2.84
N LEU A 96 3.62 7.89 2.70
CA LEU A 96 2.92 8.26 1.47
C LEU A 96 2.33 9.69 1.54
N ASP A 97 3.13 10.64 1.99
CA ASP A 97 2.69 12.02 2.24
C ASP A 97 2.67 12.90 0.97
N HIS A 98 3.26 12.41 -0.12
CA HIS A 98 3.37 13.13 -1.39
C HIS A 98 2.82 12.33 -2.55
N ALA A 99 2.28 13.00 -3.56
CA ALA A 99 1.74 12.35 -4.77
C ALA A 99 2.78 11.56 -5.53
N ILE A 100 4.01 12.08 -5.58
CA ILE A 100 5.08 11.59 -6.45
C ILE A 100 6.26 11.14 -5.61
N ARG A 101 6.99 10.13 -6.12
CA ARG A 101 8.27 9.73 -5.59
C ARG A 101 9.16 10.97 -5.39
N ASN A 102 9.72 11.08 -4.20
CA ASN A 102 10.52 12.22 -3.81
C ASN A 102 11.66 11.79 -2.88
N THR A 103 12.55 12.75 -2.63
CA THR A 103 13.60 12.61 -1.62
C THR A 103 13.29 13.64 -0.56
N ASN A 104 13.03 13.20 0.66
CA ASN A 104 12.69 14.09 1.76
C ASN A 104 13.86 15.05 2.04
N ALA A 105 13.60 16.37 2.03
CA ALA A 105 14.67 17.37 2.10
C ALA A 105 15.40 17.41 3.46
N ASP A 106 14.72 17.05 4.55
CA ASP A 106 15.26 17.12 5.91
C ASP A 106 16.07 15.87 6.28
N THR A 107 15.57 14.70 5.88
CA THR A 107 16.13 13.39 6.26
C THR A 107 16.96 12.75 5.15
N GLY A 108 16.76 13.18 3.90
CA GLY A 108 17.35 12.55 2.71
C GLY A 108 16.73 11.19 2.35
N PHE A 109 15.62 10.78 3.00
CA PHE A 109 15.00 9.50 2.75
C PHE A 109 14.31 9.46 1.38
N GLU A 110 14.47 8.35 0.67
CA GLU A 110 13.73 8.07 -0.56
C GLU A 110 12.31 7.63 -0.21
N GLN A 111 11.31 8.34 -0.72
CA GLN A 111 9.90 8.11 -0.41
C GLN A 111 9.12 7.83 -1.70
N HIS A 112 8.23 6.84 -1.67
CA HIS A 112 7.29 6.60 -2.77
C HIS A 112 6.17 7.64 -2.76
N GLY A 113 5.64 7.94 -3.94
CA GLY A 113 4.42 8.73 -4.06
C GLY A 113 3.17 7.86 -3.98
N TYR A 114 2.08 8.34 -3.38
CA TYR A 114 0.84 7.57 -3.34
C TYR A 114 0.26 7.32 -4.75
N LEU A 115 0.49 8.21 -5.71
CA LEU A 115 0.09 7.98 -7.11
C LEU A 115 1.01 6.98 -7.82
N ASN A 116 2.30 6.93 -7.47
CA ASN A 116 3.18 5.86 -7.96
C ASN A 116 2.68 4.48 -7.49
N VAL A 117 2.29 4.36 -6.22
CA VAL A 117 1.76 3.11 -5.66
C VAL A 117 0.42 2.74 -6.30
N LEU A 118 -0.48 3.72 -6.49
CA LEU A 118 -1.75 3.52 -7.19
C LEU A 118 -1.54 2.97 -8.61
N LEU A 119 -0.65 3.59 -9.40
CA LEU A 119 -0.35 3.15 -10.76
C LEU A 119 0.31 1.77 -10.78
N ALA A 120 1.23 1.51 -9.86
CA ALA A 120 1.89 0.22 -9.74
C ALA A 120 0.85 -0.88 -9.45
N ALA A 121 -0.04 -0.66 -8.48
CA ALA A 121 -1.12 -1.58 -8.16
C ALA A 121 -2.03 -1.87 -9.37
N GLN A 122 -2.40 -0.81 -10.10
CA GLN A 122 -3.23 -0.93 -11.29
C GLN A 122 -2.53 -1.73 -12.40
N ALA A 123 -1.25 -1.44 -12.66
CA ALA A 123 -0.47 -2.16 -13.66
C ALA A 123 -0.32 -3.64 -13.32
N ALA A 124 -0.04 -3.98 -12.05
CA ALA A 124 0.05 -5.38 -11.62
C ALA A 124 -1.29 -6.11 -11.75
N HIS A 125 -2.41 -5.47 -11.40
CA HIS A 125 -3.74 -6.04 -11.61
C HIS A 125 -4.03 -6.32 -13.10
N SER A 126 -3.53 -5.46 -13.99
CA SER A 126 -3.60 -5.65 -15.45
C SER A 126 -2.56 -6.65 -16.00
N GLY A 127 -1.81 -7.35 -15.14
CA GLY A 127 -0.85 -8.39 -15.53
C GLY A 127 0.55 -7.89 -15.93
N ALA A 128 0.91 -6.66 -15.57
CA ALA A 128 2.26 -6.14 -15.80
C ALA A 128 3.32 -6.90 -14.99
N LYS A 129 4.56 -6.91 -15.49
CA LYS A 129 5.67 -7.63 -14.83
C LYS A 129 6.22 -6.81 -13.68
N ALA A 130 6.85 -7.47 -12.70
CA ALA A 130 7.54 -6.79 -11.61
C ALA A 130 8.57 -5.73 -12.06
N SER A 131 9.20 -5.89 -13.23
CA SER A 131 10.10 -4.88 -13.81
C SER A 131 9.37 -3.58 -14.20
N ASP A 132 8.14 -3.69 -14.71
CA ASP A 132 7.35 -2.54 -15.14
C ASP A 132 6.89 -1.75 -13.91
N LEU A 133 6.53 -2.48 -12.85
CA LEU A 133 6.21 -1.95 -11.53
C LEU A 133 7.36 -1.14 -10.93
N VAL A 134 8.60 -1.64 -11.03
CA VAL A 134 9.80 -0.90 -10.61
C VAL A 134 9.92 0.41 -11.36
N THR A 135 9.69 0.41 -12.67
CA THR A 135 9.74 1.63 -13.49
C THR A 135 8.66 2.63 -13.05
N ILE A 136 7.43 2.18 -12.80
CA ILE A 136 6.34 3.04 -12.33
C ILE A 136 6.64 3.64 -10.95
N LEU A 137 7.16 2.83 -10.01
CA LEU A 137 7.54 3.28 -8.67
C LEU A 137 8.73 4.25 -8.67
N ALA A 138 9.56 4.22 -9.71
CA ALA A 138 10.68 5.14 -9.91
C ALA A 138 10.28 6.48 -10.55
N LEU A 139 9.06 6.61 -11.09
CA LEU A 139 8.63 7.82 -11.81
C LEU A 139 8.65 9.06 -10.88
N ARG A 140 9.34 10.10 -11.33
CA ARG A 140 9.45 11.41 -10.66
C ARG A 140 8.90 12.57 -11.47
N ASP A 141 8.57 12.34 -12.75
CA ASP A 141 8.04 13.36 -13.63
C ASP A 141 6.53 13.57 -13.37
N PRO A 142 6.10 14.77 -12.94
CA PRO A 142 4.71 15.04 -12.59
C PRO A 142 3.75 14.99 -13.78
N GLU A 143 4.18 15.43 -14.96
CA GLU A 143 3.33 15.45 -16.14
C GLU A 143 3.08 14.02 -16.63
N VAL A 144 4.14 13.21 -16.68
CA VAL A 144 4.05 11.80 -17.06
C VAL A 144 3.16 11.05 -16.06
N LEU A 145 3.36 11.24 -14.76
CA LEU A 145 2.56 10.54 -13.75
C LEU A 145 1.07 10.91 -13.83
N ALA A 146 0.76 12.20 -13.93
CA ALA A 146 -0.62 12.68 -14.00
C ALA A 146 -1.36 12.13 -15.23
N GLN A 147 -0.69 12.06 -16.39
CA GLN A 147 -1.26 11.47 -17.60
C GLN A 147 -1.64 10.00 -17.41
N HIS A 148 -0.78 9.21 -16.76
CA HIS A 148 -1.07 7.80 -16.49
C HIS A 148 -2.22 7.65 -15.47
N VAL A 149 -2.25 8.48 -14.42
CA VAL A 149 -3.33 8.45 -13.41
C VAL A 149 -4.68 8.80 -14.02
N ALA A 150 -4.74 9.82 -14.88
CA ALA A 150 -5.96 10.24 -15.55
C ALA A 150 -6.53 9.17 -16.51
N ALA A 151 -5.72 8.19 -16.91
CA ALA A 151 -6.09 7.11 -17.82
C ALA A 151 -6.55 5.82 -17.10
N ILE A 152 -6.66 5.82 -15.77
CA ILE A 152 -7.14 4.64 -15.02
C ILE A 152 -8.65 4.45 -15.24
N GLU A 153 -9.06 3.32 -15.81
CA GLU A 153 -10.46 2.99 -16.13
C GLU A 153 -11.06 1.83 -15.29
N THR A 154 -10.24 1.14 -14.49
CA THR A 154 -10.52 -0.23 -13.98
C THR A 154 -10.75 -0.35 -12.46
N GLU A 155 -11.07 -1.57 -12.01
CA GLU A 155 -11.37 -1.93 -10.62
C GLU A 155 -10.15 -1.87 -9.66
N ARG A 156 -10.45 -1.78 -8.35
CA ARG A 156 -9.52 -1.37 -7.29
C ARG A 156 -8.69 -2.54 -6.75
N ALA A 157 -7.37 -2.55 -6.98
CA ALA A 157 -6.42 -3.42 -6.27
C ALA A 157 -5.79 -2.76 -5.03
N PHE A 158 -5.66 -1.43 -5.07
CA PHE A 158 -5.19 -0.59 -3.97
C PHE A 158 -6.38 0.05 -3.27
N LEU A 159 -6.64 -0.34 -2.02
CA LEU A 159 -7.89 0.01 -1.34
C LEU A 159 -7.80 1.33 -0.59
N SER A 160 -6.69 1.55 0.11
CA SER A 160 -6.47 2.74 0.92
C SER A 160 -4.99 2.92 1.26
N PHE A 161 -4.66 4.10 1.77
CA PHE A 161 -3.41 4.37 2.46
C PHE A 161 -3.65 5.34 3.61
N ASP A 162 -2.72 5.39 4.56
CA ASP A 162 -2.78 6.35 5.65
C ASP A 162 -2.10 7.68 5.26
N THR A 163 -2.55 8.76 5.90
CA THR A 163 -1.90 10.05 5.78
C THR A 163 -2.08 10.83 7.07
N GLY A 164 -1.04 11.57 7.46
CA GLY A 164 -1.13 12.53 8.56
C GLY A 164 -1.75 13.86 8.13
N ASN A 165 -1.88 14.13 6.82
CA ASN A 165 -2.27 15.44 6.30
C ASN A 165 -3.04 15.34 4.98
N ILE A 166 -4.36 15.20 5.09
CA ILE A 166 -5.27 15.17 3.93
C ILE A 166 -5.16 16.43 3.07
N ARG A 167 -4.91 17.61 3.66
CA ARG A 167 -4.81 18.86 2.90
C ARG A 167 -3.63 18.83 1.94
N GLN A 168 -2.47 18.34 2.39
CA GLN A 168 -1.30 18.19 1.52
C GLN A 168 -1.61 17.28 0.32
N LEU A 169 -2.32 16.18 0.53
CA LEU A 169 -2.69 15.28 -0.58
C LEU A 169 -3.59 15.98 -1.61
N LEU A 170 -4.57 16.75 -1.14
CA LEU A 170 -5.46 17.52 -2.02
C LEU A 170 -4.69 18.59 -2.79
N ASP A 171 -3.79 19.31 -2.12
CA ASP A 171 -2.95 20.33 -2.75
C ASP A 171 -2.05 19.73 -3.84
N ASP A 172 -1.51 18.53 -3.61
CA ASP A 172 -0.73 17.80 -4.62
C ASP A 172 -1.60 17.43 -5.84
N LEU A 173 -2.80 16.88 -5.62
CA LEU A 173 -3.73 16.52 -6.72
C LEU A 173 -4.15 17.73 -7.55
N ILE A 174 -4.39 18.87 -6.90
CA ILE A 174 -4.73 20.13 -7.57
C ILE A 174 -3.53 20.63 -8.37
N SER A 175 -2.32 20.60 -7.79
CA SER A 175 -1.09 21.01 -8.47
C SER A 175 -0.77 20.17 -9.70
N LEU A 176 -1.19 18.89 -9.69
CA LEU A 176 -1.09 17.99 -10.84
C LEU A 176 -2.25 18.13 -11.85
N GLY A 177 -3.22 18.99 -11.59
CA GLY A 177 -4.41 19.17 -12.44
C GLY A 177 -5.37 17.98 -12.43
N LEU A 178 -5.25 17.08 -11.46
CA LEU A 178 -6.10 15.90 -11.29
C LEU A 178 -7.40 16.23 -10.54
N LEU A 179 -7.43 17.37 -9.83
CA LEU A 179 -8.61 17.94 -9.19
C LEU A 179 -8.76 19.42 -9.55
N PRO A 180 -10.00 19.96 -9.55
CA PRO A 180 -10.21 21.39 -9.70
C PRO A 180 -9.65 22.15 -8.49
N PRO A 181 -9.22 23.41 -8.65
CA PRO A 181 -8.80 24.25 -7.53
C PRO A 181 -9.96 24.46 -6.55
N MET A 182 -9.63 24.52 -5.24
CA MET A 182 -10.60 24.77 -4.16
C MET A 182 -10.99 26.24 -4.02
#